data_AF-A0A0R1DYT2-F1
#
_entry.id   AF-A0A0R1DYT2-F1
#
_cell.length_a   1.000
_cell.length_b   1.000
_cell.length_c   1.000
_cell.angle_alpha   90.00
_cell.angle_beta   90.00
_cell.angle_gamma   90.00
#
_symmetry.space_group_name_H-M   'P 1'
#
loop_
_entity.id
_entity.type
_entity.pdbx_description
1 polymer ?
#
loop_
_entity_poly.entity_id
_entity_poly.type
_entity_poly.pdbx_seq_one_letter_code
_entity_poly.pdbx_strand_id
1 'polypeptide(L)'
;MSIILVLLVVSVFIGSECNYFGDLFKCNDLLLKCQETETIMGKFNKMTNELNRNCSREIGPKWSNITRCELAATKCLLKEMNAMDANCENIADVMHL
;
A
#
# COMPACT_ATOMS: atom_id res chain seq x y z
N MET A 1 41.44 7.02 17.58
CA MET A 1 40.21 7.43 18.31
C MET A 1 39.28 8.26 17.43
N SER A 2 39.77 9.24 16.66
CA SER A 2 38.94 10.06 15.76
C SER A 2 38.27 9.30 14.60
N ILE A 3 38.91 8.27 14.05
CA ILE A 3 38.36 7.51 12.90
C ILE A 3 37.09 6.73 13.28
N ILE A 4 37.04 6.17 14.50
CA ILE A 4 35.88 5.41 14.99
C ILE A 4 34.68 6.35 15.20
N LEU A 5 34.95 7.57 15.68
CA LEU A 5 33.93 8.62 15.86
C LEU A 5 33.35 9.07 14.51
N VAL A 6 34.19 9.23 13.49
CA VAL A 6 33.73 9.58 12.13
C VAL A 6 32.88 8.45 11.54
N LEU A 7 33.29 7.19 11.70
CA LEU A 7 32.51 6.03 11.23
C LEU A 7 31.14 5.92 11.91
N LEU A 8 31.07 6.18 13.23
CA LEU A 8 29.80 6.19 13.97
C LEU A 8 28.87 7.31 13.48
N VAL A 9 29.40 8.52 13.28
CA VAL A 9 28.61 9.64 12.77
C VAL A 9 28.08 9.35 11.36
N VAL A 10 28.92 8.80 10.47
CA VAL A 10 28.50 8.42 9.11
C VAL A 10 27.44 7.31 9.14
N SER A 11 27.54 6.33 10.04
CA SER A 11 26.54 5.27 10.16
C SER A 11 25.15 5.77 10.59
N VAL A 12 25.09 6.82 11.42
CA VAL A 12 23.83 7.47 11.83
C VAL A 12 23.22 8.24 10.65
N PHE A 13 24.03 8.87 9.81
CA PHE A 13 23.54 9.59 8.62
C PHE A 13 23.09 8.66 7.47
N ILE A 14 23.66 7.46 7.35
CA ILE A 14 23.21 6.48 6.34
C ILE A 14 21.88 5.83 6.77
N GLY A 15 21.58 5.78 8.07
CA GLY A 15 20.34 5.18 8.60
C GLY A 15 19.06 6.01 8.42
N SER A 16 19.13 7.24 7.88
CA SER A 16 17.97 8.13 7.79
C SER A 16 17.13 8.01 6.51
N GLU A 17 17.47 7.10 5.59
CA GLU A 17 16.66 6.88 4.37
C GLU A 17 15.54 5.84 4.53
N CYS A 18 15.11 5.56 5.76
CA CYS A 18 13.87 4.81 6.00
C CYS A 18 12.69 5.79 6.09
N ASN A 19 12.23 6.28 4.93
CA ASN A 19 11.02 7.12 4.80
C ASN A 19 9.69 6.36 5.03
N TYR A 20 9.74 5.19 5.68
CA TYR A 20 8.58 4.31 5.92
C TYR A 20 7.33 5.06 6.40
N PHE A 21 7.49 6.03 7.32
CA PHE A 21 6.37 6.85 7.79
C PHE A 21 5.89 7.85 6.73
N GLY A 22 6.80 8.52 6.03
CA GLY A 22 6.47 9.45 4.95
C GLY A 22 5.73 8.76 3.79
N ASP A 23 6.08 7.52 3.51
CA ASP A 23 5.49 6.73 2.42
C ASP A 23 4.09 6.19 2.78
N LEU A 24 3.87 5.81 4.04
CA LEU A 24 2.53 5.48 4.55
C LEU A 24 1.56 6.67 4.43
N PHE A 25 2.01 7.88 4.77
CA PHE A 25 1.20 9.09 4.64
C PHE A 25 0.86 9.40 3.18
N LYS A 26 1.76 9.13 2.23
CA LYS A 26 1.48 9.32 0.78
C LYS A 26 0.37 8.39 0.28
N CYS A 27 0.40 7.12 0.67
CA CYS A 27 -0.63 6.17 0.23
C CYS A 27 -2.00 6.48 0.85
N ASN A 28 -2.02 6.99 2.08
CA ASN A 28 -3.25 7.45 2.71
C ASN A 28 -3.80 8.75 2.08
N ASP A 29 -2.94 9.72 1.75
CA ASP A 29 -3.34 10.93 1.01
C ASP A 29 -3.92 10.58 -0.38
N LEU A 30 -3.33 9.59 -1.06
CA LEU A 30 -3.87 9.04 -2.31
C LEU A 30 -5.30 8.47 -2.13
N LEU A 31 -5.53 7.73 -1.05
CA LEU A 31 -6.85 7.17 -0.73
C LEU A 31 -7.89 8.28 -0.57
N LEU A 32 -7.60 9.27 0.28
CA LEU A 32 -8.51 10.38 0.58
C LEU A 32 -8.86 11.18 -0.68
N LYS A 33 -7.85 11.59 -1.46
CA LYS A 33 -8.06 12.32 -2.72
C LYS A 33 -8.86 11.53 -3.74
N CYS A 34 -8.65 10.21 -3.81
CA CYS A 34 -9.43 9.36 -4.70
C CYS A 34 -10.90 9.30 -4.25
N GLN A 35 -11.14 9.12 -2.94
CA GLN A 35 -12.48 9.03 -2.35
C GLN A 35 -13.31 10.30 -2.53
N GLU A 36 -12.68 11.48 -2.55
CA GLU A 36 -13.36 12.75 -2.87
C GLU A 36 -14.07 12.72 -4.24
N THR A 37 -13.58 11.90 -5.18
CA THR A 37 -14.13 11.78 -6.53
C THR A 37 -15.02 10.54 -6.74
N GLU A 38 -15.17 9.68 -5.73
CA GLU A 38 -15.94 8.42 -5.86
C GLU A 38 -17.42 8.65 -6.16
N THR A 39 -18.00 9.76 -5.71
CA THR A 39 -19.40 10.11 -5.98
C THR A 39 -19.66 10.38 -7.46
N ILE A 40 -18.64 10.84 -8.18
CA ILE A 40 -18.71 11.17 -9.61
C ILE A 40 -18.25 9.96 -10.46
N MET A 41 -17.15 9.34 -10.06
CA MET A 41 -16.47 8.30 -10.85
C MET A 41 -16.98 6.88 -10.55
N GLY A 42 -17.74 6.71 -9.46
CA GLY A 42 -18.19 5.42 -8.96
C GLY A 42 -17.13 4.69 -8.13
N LYS A 43 -17.58 3.99 -7.08
CA LYS A 43 -16.72 3.20 -6.16
C LYS A 43 -16.05 2.00 -6.83
N PHE A 44 -16.74 1.38 -7.78
CA PHE A 44 -16.28 0.18 -8.47
C PHE A 44 -16.17 0.42 -9.96
N ASN A 45 -15.26 -0.29 -10.62
CA ASN A 45 -15.20 -0.38 -12.08
C ASN A 45 -15.06 -1.84 -12.52
N LYS A 46 -14.96 -2.05 -13.84
CA LYS A 46 -14.77 -3.39 -14.40
C LYS A 46 -13.56 -4.11 -13.79
N MET A 47 -12.43 -3.42 -13.61
CA MET A 47 -11.21 -3.99 -13.06
C MET A 47 -11.38 -4.42 -11.59
N THR A 48 -11.95 -3.57 -10.73
CA THR A 48 -12.15 -3.93 -9.32
C THR A 48 -13.20 -5.01 -9.14
N ASN A 49 -14.25 -5.01 -9.97
CA ASN A 49 -15.26 -6.07 -9.94
C ASN A 49 -14.68 -7.43 -10.34
N GLU A 50 -13.83 -7.46 -11.37
CA GLU A 50 -13.15 -8.67 -11.80
C GLU A 50 -12.15 -9.16 -10.75
N LEU A 51 -11.37 -8.25 -10.17
CA LEU A 51 -10.46 -8.55 -9.06
C LEU A 51 -11.21 -9.12 -7.86
N ASN A 52 -12.29 -8.46 -7.42
CA ASN A 52 -13.11 -8.93 -6.30
C ASN A 52 -13.70 -10.32 -6.56
N ARG A 53 -14.17 -10.59 -7.79
CA ARG A 53 -14.67 -11.91 -8.17
C ARG A 53 -13.59 -12.99 -8.14
N ASN A 54 -12.37 -12.65 -8.57
CA ASN A 54 -11.26 -13.61 -8.58
C ASN A 54 -10.75 -13.86 -7.16
N CYS A 55 -10.47 -12.81 -6.40
CA CYS A 55 -9.94 -12.93 -5.05
C CYS A 55 -10.95 -13.50 -4.04
N SER A 56 -12.26 -13.23 -4.20
CA SER A 56 -13.28 -13.93 -3.39
C SER A 56 -13.33 -15.43 -3.64
N ARG A 57 -12.90 -15.92 -4.80
CA ARG A 57 -12.78 -17.37 -5.06
C ARG A 57 -11.52 -17.97 -4.46
N GLU A 58 -10.44 -17.20 -4.42
CA GLU A 58 -9.14 -17.63 -3.92
C GLU A 58 -9.06 -17.57 -2.38
N ILE A 59 -9.43 -16.43 -1.80
CA ILE A 59 -9.39 -16.14 -0.36
C ILE A 59 -10.68 -16.61 0.35
N GLY A 60 -11.78 -16.74 -0.39
CA GLY A 60 -13.05 -17.23 0.13
C GLY A 60 -13.80 -16.18 0.98
N PRO A 61 -14.48 -16.59 2.06
CA PRO A 61 -15.42 -15.74 2.80
C PRO A 61 -14.76 -14.59 3.57
N LYS A 62 -13.43 -14.64 3.75
CA LYS A 62 -12.63 -13.55 4.32
C LYS A 62 -12.53 -12.35 3.39
N TRP A 63 -12.65 -12.57 2.08
CA TRP A 63 -12.55 -11.49 1.11
C TRP A 63 -13.73 -10.52 1.22
N SER A 64 -13.42 -9.24 1.41
CA SER A 64 -14.37 -8.15 1.29
C SER A 64 -14.16 -7.40 -0.03
N ASN A 65 -15.24 -6.88 -0.62
CA ASN A 65 -15.15 -6.17 -1.89
C ASN A 65 -14.39 -4.86 -1.73
N ILE A 66 -13.29 -4.74 -2.46
CA ILE A 66 -12.40 -3.59 -2.45
C ILE A 66 -12.83 -2.57 -3.50
N THR A 67 -12.83 -1.28 -3.15
CA THR A 67 -13.13 -0.18 -4.08
C THR A 67 -11.93 0.14 -4.99
N ARG A 68 -12.15 1.01 -5.99
CA ARG A 68 -11.05 1.55 -6.81
C ARG A 68 -10.00 2.26 -5.98
N CYS A 69 -10.43 3.07 -5.03
CA CYS A 69 -9.55 3.90 -4.24
C CYS A 69 -8.77 3.07 -3.23
N GLU A 70 -9.44 2.11 -2.58
CA GLU A 70 -8.78 1.13 -1.72
C GLU A 70 -7.75 0.32 -2.50
N LEU A 71 -8.09 -0.18 -3.71
CA LEU A 71 -7.13 -0.91 -4.54
C LEU A 71 -5.91 -0.04 -4.94
N ALA A 72 -6.12 1.24 -5.23
CA ALA A 72 -5.02 2.15 -5.56
C ALA A 72 -4.10 2.41 -4.33
N ALA A 73 -4.69 2.60 -3.16
CA ALA A 73 -3.97 2.78 -1.90
C ALA A 73 -3.19 1.52 -1.51
N THR A 74 -3.80 0.33 -1.62
CA THR A 74 -3.12 -0.94 -1.35
C THR A 74 -1.96 -1.17 -2.31
N LYS A 75 -2.12 -0.87 -3.61
CA LYS A 75 -1.00 -0.93 -4.57
C LYS A 75 0.15 0.01 -4.22
N CYS A 76 -0.17 1.20 -3.71
CA CYS A 76 0.83 2.12 -3.19
C CYS A 76 1.57 1.48 -2.00
N LEU A 77 0.85 0.97 -1.00
CA LEU A 77 1.46 0.33 0.17
C LEU A 77 2.34 -0.87 -0.20
N LEU A 78 1.87 -1.76 -1.07
CA LEU A 78 2.64 -2.92 -1.52
C LEU A 78 3.93 -2.52 -2.24
N LYS A 79 3.91 -1.41 -2.99
CA LYS A 79 5.10 -0.86 -3.63
C LYS A 79 6.14 -0.40 -2.60
N GLU A 80 5.69 0.26 -1.55
CA GLU A 80 6.56 0.78 -0.48
C GLU A 80 7.09 -0.35 0.44
N MET A 81 6.30 -1.41 0.65
CA MET A 81 6.65 -2.56 1.50
C MET A 81 7.56 -3.62 0.82
N ASN A 82 8.46 -3.22 -0.07
CA ASN A 82 9.37 -4.06 -0.90
C ASN A 82 8.89 -4.43 -2.31
N ALA A 83 8.19 -3.52 -3.00
CA ALA A 83 7.76 -3.73 -4.39
C ALA A 83 6.97 -5.04 -4.59
N MET A 84 6.12 -5.39 -3.63
CA MET A 84 5.31 -6.59 -3.68
C MET A 84 4.25 -6.51 -4.78
N ASP A 85 3.97 -7.66 -5.41
CA ASP A 85 2.91 -7.76 -6.40
C ASP A 85 1.52 -7.61 -5.77
N ALA A 86 0.60 -6.99 -6.49
CA ALA A 86 -0.79 -6.84 -6.07
C ALA A 86 -1.63 -8.09 -6.37
N ASN A 87 -1.25 -9.22 -5.78
CA ASN A 87 -2.01 -10.47 -5.79
C ASN A 87 -3.05 -10.50 -4.65
N CYS A 88 -3.96 -11.48 -4.66
CA CYS A 88 -5.06 -11.54 -3.70
C CYS A 88 -4.58 -11.71 -2.24
N GLU A 89 -3.55 -12.51 -2.01
CA GLU A 89 -2.97 -12.75 -0.68
C GLU A 89 -2.35 -11.48 -0.10
N ASN A 90 -1.45 -10.83 -0.84
CA ASN A 90 -0.81 -9.58 -0.43
C ASN A 90 -1.83 -8.46 -0.18
N ILE A 91 -2.88 -8.39 -1.01
CA ILE A 91 -3.96 -7.41 -0.82
C ILE A 91 -4.75 -7.73 0.46
N ALA A 92 -5.10 -9.00 0.70
CA ALA A 92 -5.82 -9.41 1.90
C ALA A 92 -5.01 -9.13 3.17
N ASP A 93 -3.70 -9.38 3.13
CA ASP A 93 -2.80 -9.12 4.26
C ASP A 93 -2.71 -7.63 4.61
N VAL A 94 -2.53 -6.76 3.61
CA VAL A 94 -2.48 -5.30 3.82
C VAL A 94 -3.83 -4.75 4.29
N MET A 95 -4.93 -5.32 3.80
CA MET A 95 -6.28 -4.90 4.20
C MET A 95 -6.79 -5.57 5.47
N HIS A 96 -6.03 -6.51 6.05
CA HIS A 96 -6.40 -7.30 7.22
C HIS A 96 -7.73 -8.07 7.05
N LEU A 97 -7.87 -8.77 5.91
CA LEU A 97 -9.06 -9.53 5.51
C LEU A 97 -8.98 -11.04 5.85
#